data_AF-A0A2G0V9R5-F1
#
_entry.id   AF-A0A2G0V9R5-F1
#
_cell.length_a   1.000
_cell.length_b   1.000
_cell.length_c   1.000
_cell.angle_alpha   90.00
_cell.angle_beta   90.00
_cell.angle_gamma   90.00
#
_symmetry.space_group_name_H-M   'P 1'
#
loop_
_entity.id
_entity.type
_entity.pdbx_description
1 polymer ?
#
loop_
_entity_poly.entity_id
_entity_poly.type
_entity_poly.pdbx_seq_one_letter_code
_entity_poly.pdbx_strand_id
1 'polypeptide(L)'
;MDMQSILKAFVEAGWEFIFYAAYEPLAEMLSNVYVHAPSAASPSVSWELTVEQAVAGTAITVRDNGQGVYGSVSKHINKDVSSLEAIILAINQRSSAQYRGQGLSSILRAVRGGSIHSFIIESGDHSFSVTEDRQFSSRAAKLQGTRVQIIMPLGHEQ
;
A
#
# COMPACT_ATOMS: atom_id res chain seq x y z
N MET A 1 0.86 -7.75 -15.49
CA MET A 1 2.10 -8.14 -14.79
C MET A 1 1.70 -9.09 -13.67
N ASP A 2 2.32 -10.26 -13.58
CA ASP A 2 2.03 -11.28 -12.57
C ASP A 2 3.16 -11.37 -11.52
N MET A 3 2.90 -12.09 -10.42
CA MET A 3 3.88 -12.25 -9.33
C MET A 3 5.15 -13.00 -9.75
N GLN A 4 5.08 -13.87 -10.76
CA GLN A 4 6.25 -14.59 -11.28
C GLN A 4 7.21 -13.64 -11.99
N SER A 5 6.67 -12.71 -12.78
CA SER A 5 7.43 -11.66 -13.45
C SER A 5 8.11 -10.73 -12.44
N ILE A 6 7.42 -10.44 -11.33
CA ILE A 6 7.97 -9.62 -10.24
C ILE A 6 9.09 -10.39 -9.52
N LEU A 7 8.87 -11.65 -9.13
CA LEU A 7 9.92 -12.49 -8.53
C LEU A 7 11.17 -12.53 -9.40
N LYS A 8 11.01 -12.75 -10.71
CA LYS A 8 12.12 -12.76 -11.65
C LYS A 8 12.93 -11.46 -11.61
N ALA A 9 12.26 -10.30 -11.58
CA ALA A 9 12.93 -9.01 -11.49
C ALA A 9 13.70 -8.84 -10.16
N PHE A 10 13.16 -9.31 -9.04
CA PHE A 10 13.86 -9.31 -7.76
C PHE A 10 15.09 -10.24 -7.78
N VAL A 11 14.97 -11.43 -8.37
CA VAL A 11 16.09 -12.37 -8.52
C VAL A 11 17.20 -11.78 -9.38
N GLU A 12 16.84 -11.16 -10.52
CA GLU A 12 17.80 -10.48 -11.41
C GLU A 12 18.51 -9.31 -10.71
N ALA A 13 17.86 -8.65 -9.75
CA ALA A 13 18.44 -7.59 -8.94
C ALA A 13 19.21 -8.09 -7.69
N GLY A 14 19.22 -9.40 -7.41
CA GLY A 14 19.83 -9.96 -6.20
C GLY A 14 19.04 -9.70 -4.91
N TRP A 15 17.74 -9.41 -5.02
CA TRP A 15 16.84 -9.06 -3.91
C TRP A 15 15.83 -10.16 -3.58
N GLU A 16 16.11 -11.41 -3.95
CA GLU A 16 15.19 -12.54 -3.73
C GLU A 16 14.71 -12.67 -2.27
N PHE A 17 15.60 -12.49 -1.29
CA PHE A 17 15.23 -12.51 0.12
C PHE A 17 14.19 -11.45 0.48
N ILE A 18 14.35 -10.24 -0.05
CA ILE A 18 13.40 -9.14 0.16
C ILE A 18 12.03 -9.47 -0.46
N PHE A 19 12.01 -10.11 -1.64
CA PHE A 19 10.76 -10.54 -2.25
C PHE A 19 9.96 -11.47 -1.33
N TYR A 20 10.59 -12.50 -0.77
CA TYR A 20 9.90 -13.43 0.12
C TYR A 20 9.45 -12.77 1.42
N ALA A 21 10.29 -11.91 2.00
CA ALA A 21 9.93 -11.16 3.21
C ALA A 21 8.76 -10.19 2.97
N ALA A 22 8.64 -9.63 1.76
CA ALA A 22 7.61 -8.68 1.37
C ALA A 22 6.45 -9.31 0.58
N TYR A 23 6.39 -10.64 0.44
CA TYR A 23 5.44 -11.27 -0.47
C TYR A 23 3.99 -10.95 -0.12
N GLU A 24 3.59 -11.14 1.14
CA GLU A 24 2.24 -10.86 1.62
C GLU A 24 1.87 -9.38 1.45
N PRO A 25 2.64 -8.39 1.96
CA PRO A 25 2.27 -6.99 1.81
C PRO A 25 2.27 -6.54 0.35
N LEU A 26 3.19 -7.04 -0.49
CA LEU A 26 3.22 -6.75 -1.92
C LEU A 26 1.99 -7.31 -2.65
N ALA A 27 1.61 -8.56 -2.36
CA ALA A 27 0.41 -9.16 -2.93
C ALA A 27 -0.85 -8.37 -2.57
N GLU A 28 -0.95 -7.90 -1.33
CA GLU A 28 -2.05 -7.03 -0.87
C GLU A 28 -2.05 -5.67 -1.57
N MET A 29 -0.89 -5.03 -1.72
CA MET A 29 -0.78 -3.76 -2.45
C MET A 29 -1.23 -3.91 -3.91
N LEU A 30 -0.81 -4.98 -4.59
CA LEU A 30 -1.20 -5.25 -5.98
C LEU A 30 -2.67 -5.64 -6.09
N SER A 31 -3.19 -6.46 -5.18
CA SER A 31 -4.61 -6.80 -5.10
C SER A 31 -5.48 -5.55 -4.98
N ASN A 32 -5.06 -4.59 -4.16
CA ASN A 32 -5.76 -3.32 -4.03
C ASN A 32 -5.82 -2.54 -5.34
N VAL A 33 -4.75 -2.56 -6.15
CA VAL A 33 -4.79 -1.94 -7.49
C VAL A 33 -5.86 -2.62 -8.35
N TYR A 34 -5.84 -3.94 -8.48
CA TYR A 34 -6.77 -4.66 -9.37
C TYR A 34 -8.24 -4.56 -8.94
N VAL A 35 -8.50 -4.55 -7.62
CA VAL A 35 -9.87 -4.58 -7.09
C VAL A 35 -10.44 -3.17 -6.89
N HIS A 36 -9.61 -2.22 -6.47
CA HIS A 36 -10.08 -0.93 -5.96
C HIS A 36 -9.67 0.28 -6.80
N ALA A 37 -8.67 0.19 -7.67
CA ALA A 37 -8.29 1.35 -8.49
C ALA A 37 -9.26 1.63 -9.65
N PRO A 38 -9.82 0.64 -10.37
CA PRO A 38 -10.78 0.89 -11.45
C PRO A 38 -12.12 1.44 -10.94
N SER A 39 -12.77 2.22 -11.79
CA SER A 39 -14.16 2.66 -11.60
C SER A 39 -14.96 2.49 -12.88
N ALA A 40 -16.29 2.61 -12.80
CA ALA A 40 -17.12 2.59 -14.01
C ALA A 40 -16.75 3.72 -15.00
N ALA A 41 -16.30 4.87 -14.48
CA ALA A 41 -15.87 6.01 -15.29
C ALA A 41 -14.43 5.86 -15.83
N SER A 42 -13.58 5.09 -15.15
CA SER A 42 -12.19 4.82 -15.54
C SER A 42 -11.90 3.33 -15.33
N PRO A 43 -12.30 2.47 -16.28
CA PRO A 43 -12.12 1.01 -16.14
C PRO A 43 -10.67 0.58 -16.38
N SER A 44 -9.88 1.40 -17.08
CA SER A 44 -8.45 1.19 -17.27
C SER A 44 -7.66 2.06 -16.29
N VAL A 45 -6.66 1.45 -15.65
CA VAL A 45 -5.78 2.08 -14.66
C VAL A 45 -4.34 1.76 -15.04
N SER A 46 -3.51 2.79 -15.07
CA SER A 46 -2.05 2.65 -15.13
C SER A 46 -1.51 2.57 -13.72
N TRP A 47 -0.59 1.62 -13.50
CA TRP A 47 0.07 1.47 -12.22
C TRP A 47 1.54 1.09 -12.42
N GLU A 48 2.34 1.36 -11.40
CA GLU A 48 3.77 1.07 -11.34
C GLU A 48 4.14 0.42 -10.00
N LEU A 49 5.13 -0.47 -10.06
CA LEU A 49 5.84 -1.01 -8.90
C LEU A 49 7.29 -0.54 -9.00
N THR A 50 7.76 0.15 -7.97
CA THR A 50 9.13 0.61 -7.85
C THR A 50 9.75 -0.04 -6.63
N VAL A 51 10.97 -0.54 -6.77
CA VAL A 51 11.76 -1.09 -5.67
C VAL A 51 13.12 -0.41 -5.70
N GLU A 52 13.50 0.20 -4.59
CA GLU A 52 14.71 1.00 -4.50
C GLU A 52 15.35 0.90 -3.12
N GLN A 53 16.67 1.10 -3.08
CA GLN A 53 17.39 1.19 -1.82
C GLN A 53 17.13 2.56 -1.19
N ALA A 54 16.61 2.57 0.03
CA ALA A 54 16.46 3.76 0.86
C ALA A 54 17.44 3.71 2.04
N VAL A 55 17.58 4.84 2.74
CA VAL A 55 18.47 4.96 3.91
C VAL A 55 18.08 3.97 5.02
N ALA A 56 16.77 3.77 5.23
CA ALA A 56 16.25 2.92 6.30
C ALA A 56 16.05 1.45 5.90
N GLY A 57 16.34 1.08 4.65
CA GLY A 57 16.09 -0.26 4.13
C GLY A 57 15.63 -0.26 2.67
N THR A 58 14.97 -1.32 2.23
CA THR A 58 14.48 -1.43 0.85
C THR A 58 13.06 -0.89 0.75
N ALA A 59 12.85 0.15 -0.04
CA ALA A 59 11.54 0.73 -0.28
C ALA A 59 10.84 0.00 -1.43
N ILE A 60 9.62 -0.46 -1.18
CA ILE A 60 8.73 -1.06 -2.18
C ILE A 60 7.51 -0.16 -2.29
N THR A 61 7.31 0.42 -3.47
CA THR A 61 6.23 1.37 -3.76
C THR A 61 5.33 0.83 -4.85
N VAL A 62 4.02 0.79 -4.61
CA VAL A 62 3.00 0.58 -5.65
C VAL A 62 2.20 1.86 -5.79
N ARG A 63 2.04 2.33 -7.02
CA ARG A 63 1.25 3.52 -7.33
C ARG A 63 0.29 3.25 -8.48
N ASP A 64 -0.92 3.75 -8.37
CA ASP A 64 -1.93 3.74 -9.44
C ASP A 64 -2.48 5.14 -9.70
N ASN A 65 -3.10 5.34 -10.86
CA ASN A 65 -3.78 6.59 -11.24
C ASN A 65 -5.32 6.48 -11.22
N GLY A 66 -5.86 5.52 -10.46
CA GLY A 66 -7.27 5.19 -10.42
C GLY A 66 -8.13 6.14 -9.58
N GLN A 67 -9.26 5.63 -9.09
CA GLN A 67 -10.25 6.41 -8.34
C GLN A 67 -9.78 6.87 -6.93
N GLY A 68 -8.63 6.38 -6.49
CA GLY A 68 -8.09 6.63 -5.16
C GLY A 68 -8.89 5.95 -4.03
N VAL A 69 -8.38 6.10 -2.80
CA VAL A 69 -8.98 5.46 -1.62
C VAL A 69 -10.38 6.03 -1.34
N TYR A 70 -10.56 7.34 -1.45
CA TYR A 70 -11.87 7.98 -1.28
C TYR A 70 -12.92 7.40 -2.24
N GLY A 71 -12.62 7.34 -3.53
CA GLY A 71 -13.54 6.82 -4.54
C GLY A 71 -13.87 5.33 -4.35
N SER A 72 -12.94 4.56 -3.77
CA SER A 72 -13.19 3.16 -3.41
C SER A 72 -14.09 3.02 -2.18
N VAL A 73 -13.78 3.76 -1.10
CA VAL A 73 -14.47 3.64 0.19
C VAL A 73 -15.87 4.27 0.16
N SER A 74 -16.07 5.37 -0.55
CA SER A 74 -17.36 6.08 -0.60
C SER A 74 -18.51 5.23 -1.15
N LYS A 75 -18.22 4.20 -1.96
CA LYS A 75 -19.23 3.24 -2.46
C LYS A 75 -19.90 2.45 -1.34
N HIS A 76 -19.28 2.39 -0.15
CA HIS A 76 -19.71 1.57 0.98
C HIS A 76 -20.15 2.40 2.18
N ILE A 77 -20.09 3.73 2.11
CA ILE A 77 -20.38 4.62 3.24
C ILE A 77 -21.35 5.71 2.79
N ASN A 78 -22.50 5.82 3.46
CA ASN A 78 -23.54 6.82 3.18
C ASN A 78 -23.22 8.20 3.77
N LYS A 79 -21.94 8.58 3.84
CA LYS A 79 -21.48 9.84 4.45
C LYS A 79 -20.29 10.38 3.67
N ASP A 80 -20.28 11.69 3.43
CA ASP A 80 -19.11 12.40 2.95
C ASP A 80 -17.99 12.35 4.00
N VAL A 81 -16.85 11.82 3.59
CA VAL A 81 -15.63 11.71 4.40
C VAL A 81 -14.48 12.41 3.70
N SER A 82 -13.57 12.99 4.47
CA SER A 82 -12.31 13.53 3.94
C SER A 82 -11.40 12.42 3.39
N SER A 83 -10.41 12.78 2.57
CA SER A 83 -9.42 11.80 2.06
C SER A 83 -8.64 11.12 3.19
N LEU A 84 -8.29 11.85 4.26
CA LEU A 84 -7.64 11.26 5.43
C LEU A 84 -8.56 10.26 6.15
N GLU A 85 -9.83 10.60 6.37
CA GLU A 85 -10.80 9.68 6.97
C GLU A 85 -10.99 8.43 6.10
N ALA A 86 -11.04 8.58 4.77
CA ALA A 86 -11.11 7.45 3.85
C ALA A 86 -9.88 6.54 3.95
N ILE A 87 -8.67 7.11 4.04
CA ILE A 87 -7.43 6.36 4.28
C ILE A 87 -7.50 5.60 5.62
N ILE A 88 -7.86 6.29 6.70
CA ILE A 88 -7.98 5.69 8.03
C ILE A 88 -9.00 4.56 8.02
N LEU A 89 -10.13 4.73 7.34
CA LEU A 89 -11.15 3.70 7.19
C LEU A 89 -10.62 2.51 6.39
N ALA A 90 -9.93 2.73 5.27
CA ALA A 90 -9.35 1.64 4.48
C ALA A 90 -8.31 0.82 5.27
N ILE A 91 -7.52 1.46 6.14
CA ILE A 91 -6.56 0.78 7.01
C ILE A 91 -7.26 0.04 8.15
N ASN A 92 -8.28 0.64 8.76
CA ASN A 92 -8.93 0.11 9.97
C ASN A 92 -10.18 -0.72 9.69
N GLN A 93 -10.56 -0.94 8.43
CA GLN A 93 -11.76 -1.68 8.08
C GLN A 93 -11.68 -3.12 8.59
N ARG A 94 -12.30 -3.37 9.74
CA ARG A 94 -12.81 -4.68 10.12
C ARG A 94 -14.10 -4.89 9.34
N SER A 95 -14.01 -5.39 8.12
CA SER A 95 -15.22 -5.82 7.43
C SER A 95 -15.91 -6.87 8.31
N SER A 96 -17.16 -6.60 8.65
CA SER A 96 -18.07 -7.56 9.28
C SER A 96 -18.45 -8.71 8.33
N ALA A 97 -17.94 -8.69 7.09
CA ALA A 97 -18.05 -9.74 6.10
C ALA A 97 -16.70 -10.45 5.98
N GLN A 98 -16.63 -11.66 6.55
CA GLN A 98 -15.59 -12.67 6.36
C GLN A 98 -14.71 -12.43 5.11
N TYR A 99 -13.45 -12.02 5.33
CA TYR A 99 -12.31 -12.06 4.39
C TYR A 99 -12.08 -10.94 3.36
N ARG A 100 -12.72 -9.76 3.40
CA ARG A 100 -12.35 -8.64 2.48
C ARG A 100 -11.87 -7.40 3.21
N GLY A 101 -10.75 -6.79 2.80
CA GLY A 101 -10.27 -5.49 3.33
C GLY A 101 -9.30 -5.55 4.51
N GLN A 102 -8.70 -6.72 4.80
CA GLN A 102 -7.68 -6.82 5.86
C GLN A 102 -6.25 -6.50 5.39
N GLY A 103 -6.01 -6.37 4.08
CA GLY A 103 -4.66 -6.21 3.52
C GLY A 103 -3.88 -5.02 4.09
N LEU A 104 -4.44 -3.82 4.08
CA LEU A 104 -3.76 -2.66 4.67
C LEU A 104 -3.60 -2.78 6.20
N SER A 105 -4.52 -3.48 6.86
CA SER A 105 -4.43 -3.74 8.31
C SER A 105 -3.35 -4.76 8.67
N SER A 106 -3.07 -5.76 7.80
CA SER A 106 -1.95 -6.69 8.01
C SER A 106 -0.62 -5.99 7.83
N ILE A 107 -0.49 -5.09 6.86
CA ILE A 107 0.68 -4.22 6.69
C ILE A 107 0.90 -3.36 7.94
N LEU A 108 -0.16 -2.72 8.46
CA LEU A 108 -0.06 -1.94 9.70
C LEU A 108 0.41 -2.80 10.88
N ARG A 109 -0.13 -4.03 11.02
CA ARG A 109 0.30 -4.97 12.07
C ARG A 109 1.76 -5.38 11.90
N ALA A 110 2.21 -5.60 10.67
CA ALA A 110 3.61 -5.93 10.36
C ALA A 110 4.56 -4.78 10.75
N VAL A 111 4.14 -3.53 10.55
CA VAL A 111 4.91 -2.36 11.04
C VAL A 111 4.97 -2.33 12.57
N ARG A 112 3.83 -2.54 13.24
CA ARG A 112 3.78 -2.58 14.71
C ARG A 112 4.51 -3.79 15.32
N GLY A 113 4.70 -4.85 14.54
CA GLY A 113 5.48 -6.03 14.91
C GLY A 113 6.96 -5.96 14.52
N GLY A 114 7.41 -4.87 13.87
CA GLY A 114 8.81 -4.66 13.48
C GLY A 114 9.27 -5.41 12.22
N SER A 115 8.42 -6.18 11.55
CA SER A 115 8.79 -6.87 10.30
C SER A 115 8.80 -5.95 9.08
N ILE A 116 8.11 -4.81 9.16
CA ILE A 116 8.20 -3.70 8.21
C ILE A 116 8.64 -2.46 9.00
N HIS A 117 9.62 -1.72 8.50
CA HIS A 117 10.12 -0.53 9.19
C HIS A 117 9.11 0.63 9.15
N SER A 118 8.50 0.86 7.99
CA SER A 118 7.48 1.90 7.83
C SER A 118 6.48 1.58 6.74
N PHE A 119 5.27 2.12 6.89
CA PHE A 119 4.19 2.06 5.90
C PHE A 119 3.67 3.47 5.62
N ILE A 120 3.49 3.79 4.35
CA ILE A 120 2.99 5.08 3.87
C ILE A 120 1.87 4.81 2.86
N ILE A 121 0.78 5.57 2.97
CA ILE A 121 -0.30 5.59 1.99
C ILE A 121 -0.71 7.04 1.70
N GLU A 122 -0.80 7.36 0.41
CA GLU A 122 -1.14 8.69 -0.09
C GLU A 122 -2.28 8.55 -1.09
N SER A 123 -3.32 9.37 -0.92
CA SER A 123 -4.44 9.41 -1.86
C SER A 123 -5.19 10.73 -1.72
N GLY A 124 -5.58 11.32 -2.85
CA GLY A 124 -6.14 12.67 -2.86
C GLY A 124 -5.10 13.67 -2.36
N ASP A 125 -5.46 14.50 -1.40
CA ASP A 125 -4.62 15.56 -0.83
C ASP A 125 -4.03 15.21 0.55
N HIS A 126 -3.98 13.92 0.91
CA HIS A 126 -3.50 13.46 2.20
C HIS A 126 -2.50 12.31 2.09
N SER A 127 -1.55 12.32 3.03
CA SER A 127 -0.57 11.26 3.28
C SER A 127 -0.73 10.78 4.72
N PHE A 128 -0.67 9.47 4.90
CA PHE A 128 -0.64 8.79 6.19
C PHE A 128 0.63 7.94 6.25
N SER A 129 1.40 8.09 7.31
CA SER A 129 2.64 7.36 7.53
C SER A 129 2.65 6.77 8.94
N VAL A 130 3.18 5.56 9.06
CA VAL A 130 3.35 4.87 10.34
C VAL A 130 4.71 4.18 10.39
N THR A 131 5.37 4.30 11.53
CA THR A 131 6.54 3.53 11.96
C THR A 131 6.13 2.69 13.17
N GLU A 132 7.03 1.87 13.70
CA GLU A 132 6.78 1.08 14.90
C GLU A 132 6.30 1.95 16.09
N ASP A 133 6.97 3.09 16.30
CA ASP A 133 6.79 3.99 17.45
C ASP A 133 5.84 5.16 17.20
N ARG A 134 5.62 5.57 15.94
CA ARG A 134 4.92 6.82 15.60
C ARG A 134 3.95 6.66 14.45
N GLN A 135 2.98 7.57 14.42
CA GLN A 135 2.04 7.73 13.33
C GLN A 135 1.94 9.21 13.00
N PHE A 136 1.97 9.53 11.72
CA PHE A 136 1.91 10.88 11.19
C PHE A 136 0.87 10.95 10.07
N SER A 137 0.22 12.09 9.96
CA SER A 137 -0.66 12.41 8.84
C SER A 137 -0.45 13.87 8.44
N SER A 138 -0.43 14.13 7.15
CA SER A 138 -0.19 15.46 6.61
C SER A 138 -1.04 15.70 5.36
N ARG A 139 -1.23 16.98 5.02
CA ARG A 139 -1.65 17.34 3.67
C ARG A 139 -0.50 17.06 2.72
N ALA A 140 -0.82 16.47 1.58
CA ALA A 140 0.11 16.15 0.50
C ALA A 140 -0.24 16.92 -0.77
N ALA A 141 0.67 16.93 -1.73
CA ALA A 141 0.33 17.35 -3.09
C ALA A 141 -0.81 16.44 -3.61
N LYS A 142 -1.80 17.05 -4.27
CA LYS A 142 -2.96 16.30 -4.74
C LYS A 142 -2.51 15.21 -5.72
N LEU A 143 -2.70 13.95 -5.32
CA LEU A 143 -2.42 12.76 -6.10
C LEU A 143 -3.71 12.26 -6.76
N GLN A 144 -3.64 12.00 -8.07
CA GLN A 144 -4.64 11.19 -8.73
C GLN A 144 -4.32 9.71 -8.49
N GLY A 145 -5.25 8.98 -7.88
CA GLY A 145 -5.09 7.56 -7.52
C GLY A 145 -4.58 7.33 -6.11
N THR A 146 -3.74 6.31 -5.94
CA THR A 146 -3.16 5.92 -4.66
C THR A 146 -1.67 5.63 -4.83
N ARG A 147 -0.88 6.00 -3.83
CA ARG A 147 0.49 5.54 -3.65
C ARG A 147 0.60 4.82 -2.33
N VAL A 148 1.11 3.60 -2.34
CA VAL A 148 1.38 2.82 -1.15
C VAL A 148 2.86 2.46 -1.14
N GLN A 149 3.53 2.68 -0.02
CA GLN A 149 4.93 2.34 0.16
C GLN A 149 5.12 1.59 1.46
N ILE A 150 5.94 0.55 1.42
CA ILE A 150 6.51 -0.10 2.60
C ILE A 150 8.03 0.05 2.54
N ILE A 151 8.67 0.10 3.71
CA ILE A 151 10.13 0.01 3.82
C ILE A 151 10.43 -1.27 4.60
N MET A 152 11.05 -2.23 3.91
CA MET A 152 11.57 -3.44 4.54
C MET A 152 12.86 -3.09 5.27
N PRO A 153 13.08 -3.57 6.51
CA PRO A 153 14.33 -3.32 7.22
C PRO A 153 15.52 -3.87 6.43
N LEU A 154 16.70 -3.29 6.63
CA LEU A 154 17.95 -3.87 6.13
C LEU A 154 18.05 -5.30 6.68
N GLY A 155 18.09 -6.29 5.78
CA GLY A 155 18.34 -7.66 6.20
C GLY A 155 19.67 -7.70 6.94
N HIS A 156 19.66 -8.15 8.20
CA HIS A 156 20.90 -8.58 8.82
C HIS A 156 21.42 -9.74 7.97
N GLU A 157 22.56 -9.54 7.29
CA GLU A 157 23.41 -10.65 6.91
C GLU A 157 23.65 -11.45 8.20
N GLN A 158 23.00 -12.60 8.32
CA GLN A 158 23.36 -13.61 9.31
C GLN A 158 24.49 -14.46 8.73
#